data_AF-A0A149TR90-F1
#
_entry.id   AF-A0A149TR90-F1
#
_cell.length_a   1.000
_cell.length_b   1.000
_cell.length_c   1.000
_cell.angle_alpha   90.00
_cell.angle_beta   90.00
_cell.angle_gamma   90.00
#
_symmetry.space_group_name_H-M   'P 1'
#
loop_
_entity.id
_entity.type
_entity.pdbx_description
1 polymer ?
#
loop_
_entity_poly.entity_id
_entity_poly.type
_entity_poly.pdbx_seq_one_letter_code
_entity_poly.pdbx_strand_id
1 'polypeptide(L)'
;MDTKNSVLRTKFFDRMCHWTMVACFFLVAMSGLSWFFPSLNWLGNVLGTPQTARILHPFLGTVVFLLLVVMFFRFVHHNLLVKTDTIWFRHVVDVLMNRHEKKLRVGKYNAGQKLLFWGIMSLISVLFFTGIVIWRAYFAVFFPIPVIRFALLAHAMTGLGLILLVVGHIYMGLWVRGSITGMLTGYVSRAWARQHHDRWYDEDVNPAPDTPVKHH
;
A
#
# COMPACT_ATOMS: atom_id res chain seq x y z
N MET A 1 -2.88 11.41 26.19
CA MET A 1 -1.90 11.53 25.08
C MET A 1 -1.38 12.95 25.08
N ASP A 2 -0.06 13.15 25.07
CA ASP A 2 0.55 14.49 25.04
C ASP A 2 0.38 15.11 23.64
N THR A 3 -0.61 15.99 23.52
CA THR A 3 -0.98 16.69 22.27
C THR A 3 0.03 17.77 21.89
N LYS A 4 0.94 18.18 22.78
CA LYS A 4 2.00 19.16 22.45
C LYS A 4 3.08 18.56 21.55
N ASN A 5 3.36 17.27 21.71
CA ASN A 5 4.50 16.61 21.04
C ASN A 5 4.12 15.71 19.86
N SER A 6 2.84 15.53 19.59
CA SER A 6 2.32 14.64 18.56
C SER A 6 1.42 15.36 17.55
N VAL A 7 1.32 14.79 16.35
CA VAL A 7 0.56 15.35 15.22
C VAL A 7 -0.25 14.24 14.59
N LEU A 8 -1.51 14.52 14.27
CA LEU A 8 -2.36 13.59 13.53
C LEU A 8 -1.84 13.45 12.10
N ARG A 9 -1.33 12.28 11.76
CA ARG A 9 -0.86 11.95 10.40
C ARG A 9 -1.95 11.31 9.57
N THR A 10 -2.72 10.39 10.16
CA THR A 10 -3.70 9.54 9.47
C THR A 10 -5.03 9.49 10.22
N LYS A 11 -6.13 9.87 9.54
CA LYS A 11 -7.49 9.90 10.12
C LYS A 11 -7.95 8.48 10.47
N PHE A 12 -8.91 8.33 11.39
CA PHE A 12 -9.37 7.02 11.88
C PHE A 12 -9.95 6.13 10.77
N PHE A 13 -10.81 6.69 9.90
CA PHE A 13 -11.40 5.97 8.78
C PHE A 13 -10.34 5.36 7.85
N ASP A 14 -9.31 6.13 7.52
CA ASP A 14 -8.19 5.66 6.70
C ASP A 14 -7.43 4.49 7.32
N ARG A 15 -7.25 4.52 8.65
CA ARG A 15 -6.62 3.44 9.40
C ARG A 15 -7.47 2.18 9.39
N MET A 16 -8.77 2.32 9.62
CA MET A 16 -9.70 1.20 9.56
C MET A 16 -9.67 0.55 8.17
N CYS A 17 -9.82 1.33 7.10
CA CYS A 17 -9.74 0.84 5.73
C CYS A 17 -8.43 0.10 5.46
N HIS A 18 -7.30 0.66 5.88
CA HIS A 18 -5.99 0.03 5.71
C HIS A 18 -5.89 -1.31 6.44
N TRP A 19 -6.25 -1.39 7.72
CA TRP A 19 -6.10 -2.63 8.49
C TRP A 19 -7.10 -3.71 8.07
N THR A 20 -8.31 -3.33 7.65
CA THR A 20 -9.24 -4.27 6.99
C THR A 20 -8.64 -4.80 5.68
N MET A 21 -8.08 -3.93 4.85
CA MET A 21 -7.42 -4.32 3.61
C MET A 21 -6.21 -5.22 3.85
N VAL A 22 -5.39 -4.95 4.86
CA VAL A 22 -4.25 -5.81 5.26
C VAL A 22 -4.73 -7.20 5.67
N ALA A 23 -5.78 -7.31 6.48
CA ALA A 23 -6.33 -8.59 6.89
C ALA A 23 -6.86 -9.40 5.68
N CYS A 24 -7.62 -8.76 4.79
CA CYS A 24 -8.10 -9.43 3.57
C CYS A 24 -6.94 -9.81 2.64
N PHE A 25 -5.98 -8.92 2.43
CA PHE A 25 -4.81 -9.16 1.59
C PHE A 25 -3.99 -10.34 2.10
N PHE A 26 -3.78 -10.46 3.41
CA PHE A 26 -3.09 -11.60 4.01
C PHE A 26 -3.76 -12.93 3.62
N LEU A 27 -5.08 -13.03 3.78
CA LEU A 27 -5.83 -14.24 3.42
C LEU A 27 -5.76 -14.55 1.91
N VAL A 28 -5.88 -13.53 1.06
CA VAL A 28 -5.80 -13.65 -0.40
C VAL A 28 -4.40 -14.05 -0.86
N ALA A 29 -3.35 -13.42 -0.31
CA ALA A 29 -1.96 -13.71 -0.66
C ALA A 29 -1.58 -15.15 -0.27
N MET A 30 -1.95 -15.60 0.94
CA MET A 30 -1.67 -16.94 1.43
C MET A 30 -2.40 -18.02 0.61
N SER A 31 -3.69 -17.81 0.33
CA SER A 31 -4.45 -18.73 -0.53
C SER A 31 -3.92 -18.75 -1.97
N GLY A 32 -3.54 -17.60 -2.54
CA GLY A 32 -2.91 -17.53 -3.87
C GLY A 32 -1.57 -18.25 -3.95
N LEU A 33 -0.69 -18.04 -2.96
CA LEU A 33 0.61 -18.72 -2.86
C LEU A 33 0.44 -20.24 -2.74
N SER A 34 -0.62 -20.71 -2.08
CA SER A 34 -0.90 -22.14 -1.94
C SER A 34 -1.11 -22.86 -3.28
N TRP A 35 -1.63 -22.15 -4.30
CA TRP A 35 -1.81 -22.70 -5.64
C TRP A 35 -0.60 -22.46 -6.54
N PHE A 36 0.14 -21.37 -6.32
CA PHE A 36 1.34 -21.06 -7.08
C PHE A 36 2.50 -22.00 -6.73
N PHE A 37 2.68 -22.31 -5.44
CA PHE A 37 3.67 -23.26 -4.94
C PHE A 37 2.97 -24.47 -4.31
N PRO A 38 2.82 -25.59 -5.03
CA PRO A 38 2.12 -26.77 -4.50
C PRO A 38 2.72 -27.35 -3.21
N SER A 39 4.02 -27.17 -2.97
CA SER A 39 4.69 -27.53 -1.71
C SER A 39 4.21 -26.71 -0.51
N LEU A 40 3.58 -25.56 -0.75
CA LEU A 40 3.00 -24.66 0.23
C LEU A 40 1.46 -24.71 0.23
N ASN A 41 0.84 -25.81 -0.23
CA ASN A 41 -0.62 -25.92 -0.30
C ASN A 41 -1.32 -25.70 1.06
N TRP A 42 -0.63 -25.99 2.16
CA TRP A 42 -1.10 -25.81 3.52
C TRP A 42 -1.43 -24.35 3.85
N LEU A 43 -0.83 -23.38 3.14
CA LEU A 43 -1.17 -21.96 3.26
C LEU A 43 -2.64 -21.69 2.91
N GLY A 44 -3.28 -22.53 2.10
CA GLY A 44 -4.71 -22.41 1.76
C GLY A 44 -5.64 -22.66 2.96
N ASN A 45 -5.16 -23.34 4.00
CA ASN A 45 -5.95 -23.68 5.19
C ASN A 45 -6.25 -22.46 6.07
N VAL A 46 -5.65 -21.29 5.81
CA VAL A 46 -6.01 -20.03 6.48
C VAL A 46 -7.47 -19.62 6.22
N LEU A 47 -8.09 -20.17 5.17
CA LEU A 47 -9.51 -20.02 4.85
C LEU A 47 -10.34 -21.28 5.19
N GLY A 48 -9.81 -22.16 6.02
CA GLY A 48 -10.42 -23.44 6.39
C GLY A 48 -9.92 -24.57 5.50
N THR A 49 -10.60 -24.84 4.39
CA THR A 49 -10.25 -25.93 3.46
C THR A 49 -9.79 -25.39 2.10
N PRO A 50 -9.05 -26.17 1.30
CA PRO A 50 -8.69 -25.78 -0.07
C PRO A 50 -9.90 -25.45 -0.95
N GLN A 51 -11.05 -26.08 -0.70
CA GLN A 51 -12.32 -25.81 -1.39
C GLN A 51 -12.86 -24.43 -1.00
N THR A 52 -12.91 -24.13 0.30
CA THR A 52 -13.34 -22.82 0.79
C THR A 52 -12.40 -21.71 0.32
N ALA A 53 -11.08 -21.95 0.32
CA ALA A 53 -10.10 -21.00 -0.19
C ALA A 53 -10.36 -20.63 -1.67
N ARG A 54 -10.67 -21.62 -2.51
CA ARG A 54 -11.00 -21.41 -3.92
C ARG A 54 -12.25 -20.55 -4.11
N ILE A 55 -13.24 -20.72 -3.24
CA ILE A 55 -14.49 -19.94 -3.26
C ILE A 55 -14.22 -18.52 -2.79
N LEU A 56 -13.58 -18.34 -1.64
CA LEU A 56 -13.46 -17.05 -0.96
C LEU A 56 -12.38 -16.12 -1.54
N HIS A 57 -11.30 -16.65 -2.11
CA HIS A 57 -10.19 -15.85 -2.65
C HIS A 57 -10.65 -14.72 -3.59
N PRO A 58 -11.45 -14.96 -4.65
CA PRO A 58 -11.85 -13.87 -5.55
C PRO A 58 -12.79 -12.84 -4.88
N PHE A 59 -13.60 -13.24 -3.90
CA PHE A 59 -14.44 -12.29 -3.13
C PHE A 59 -13.57 -11.39 -2.25
N LEU A 60 -12.64 -11.97 -1.49
CA LEU A 60 -11.72 -11.21 -0.65
C LEU A 60 -10.80 -10.32 -1.50
N GLY A 61 -10.33 -10.80 -2.65
CA GLY A 61 -9.56 -10.00 -3.62
C GLY A 61 -10.36 -8.81 -4.14
N THR A 62 -11.66 -8.99 -4.39
CA THR A 62 -12.57 -7.89 -4.77
C THR A 62 -12.71 -6.87 -3.64
N VAL A 63 -12.86 -7.33 -2.39
CA VAL A 63 -12.90 -6.43 -1.21
C VAL A 63 -11.61 -5.62 -1.09
N VAL A 64 -10.44 -6.26 -1.25
CA VAL A 64 -9.14 -5.56 -1.26
C VAL A 64 -9.10 -4.49 -2.35
N PHE A 65 -9.52 -4.81 -3.57
CA PHE A 65 -9.56 -3.86 -4.67
C PHE A 65 -10.46 -2.66 -4.36
N LEU A 66 -11.69 -2.89 -3.88
CA LEU A 66 -12.63 -1.82 -3.55
C LEU A 66 -12.12 -0.91 -2.43
N LEU A 67 -11.52 -1.49 -1.37
CA LEU A 67 -10.91 -0.70 -0.30
C LEU A 67 -9.72 0.14 -0.81
N LEU A 68 -8.90 -0.42 -1.71
CA LEU A 68 -7.81 0.34 -2.34
C LEU A 68 -8.32 1.43 -3.28
N VAL A 69 -9.44 1.24 -3.97
CA VAL A 69 -10.10 2.31 -4.75
C VAL A 69 -10.56 3.46 -3.83
N VAL A 70 -11.16 3.15 -2.68
CA VAL A 70 -11.52 4.16 -1.68
C VAL A 70 -10.29 4.92 -1.20
N MET A 71 -9.21 4.19 -0.87
CA MET A 71 -7.95 4.80 -0.46
C MET A 71 -7.30 5.62 -1.60
N PHE A 72 -7.41 5.17 -2.85
CA PHE A 72 -6.87 5.88 -4.01
C PHE A 72 -7.40 7.31 -4.07
N PHE A 73 -8.71 7.51 -4.07
CA PHE A 73 -9.29 8.86 -4.14
C PHE A 73 -8.88 9.74 -2.95
N ARG A 74 -8.65 9.14 -1.79
CA ARG A 74 -8.25 9.85 -0.57
C ARG A 74 -6.76 10.20 -0.51
N PHE A 75 -5.91 9.42 -1.18
CA PHE A 75 -4.45 9.58 -1.10
C PHE A 75 -3.77 10.01 -2.40
N VAL A 76 -4.43 9.91 -3.55
CA VAL A 76 -3.81 10.17 -4.86
C VAL A 76 -3.21 11.57 -4.97
N HIS A 77 -3.90 12.59 -4.47
CA HIS A 77 -3.43 13.98 -4.51
C HIS A 77 -2.13 14.19 -3.70
N HIS A 78 -1.92 13.42 -2.63
CA HIS A 78 -0.67 13.41 -1.87
C HIS A 78 0.44 12.58 -2.53
N ASN A 79 0.10 11.72 -3.47
CA ASN A 79 1.00 10.76 -4.12
C ASN A 79 1.38 11.13 -5.56
N LEU A 80 1.00 12.33 -6.02
CA LEU A 80 1.48 12.86 -7.28
C LEU A 80 2.98 13.16 -7.20
N LEU A 81 3.71 12.75 -8.24
CA LEU A 81 5.12 13.07 -8.38
C LEU A 81 5.26 14.58 -8.60
N VAL A 82 6.13 15.21 -7.82
CA VAL A 82 6.42 16.65 -7.89
C VAL A 82 7.90 16.86 -8.17
N LYS A 83 8.26 18.04 -8.71
CA LYS A 83 9.65 18.35 -9.08
C LYS A 83 10.65 18.16 -7.93
N THR A 84 10.24 18.37 -6.68
CA THR A 84 11.12 18.17 -5.52
C THR A 84 11.46 16.70 -5.26
N ASP A 85 10.68 15.75 -5.78
CA ASP A 85 10.96 14.32 -5.62
C ASP A 85 12.26 13.91 -6.32
N THR A 86 12.74 14.68 -7.30
CA THR A 86 14.06 14.43 -7.92
C THR A 86 15.21 14.59 -6.93
N ILE A 87 15.05 15.44 -5.90
CA ILE A 87 16.05 15.58 -4.84
C ILE A 87 16.16 14.27 -4.07
N TRP A 88 15.02 13.65 -3.74
CA TRP A 88 14.98 12.35 -3.08
C TRP A 88 15.69 11.27 -3.91
N PHE A 89 15.43 11.21 -5.23
CA PHE A 89 16.08 10.24 -6.11
C PHE A 89 17.61 10.42 -6.19
N ARG A 90 18.10 11.66 -6.25
CA ARG A 90 19.54 11.96 -6.26
C ARG A 90 20.24 11.56 -4.97
N HIS A 91 19.50 11.50 -3.86
CA HIS A 91 20.00 11.17 -2.52
C HIS A 91 19.52 9.81 -2.02
N VAL A 92 19.11 8.90 -2.93
CA VAL A 92 18.53 7.61 -2.53
C VAL A 92 19.50 6.78 -1.68
N VAL A 93 20.80 6.84 -1.97
CA VAL A 93 21.83 6.13 -1.18
C VAL A 93 21.92 6.71 0.24
N ASP A 94 21.92 8.03 0.39
CA ASP A 94 21.93 8.69 1.69
C ASP A 94 20.67 8.33 2.50
N VAL A 95 19.51 8.31 1.84
CA VAL A 95 18.24 7.88 2.43
C VAL A 95 18.37 6.44 2.93
N LEU A 96 18.81 5.49 2.08
CA LEU A 96 18.94 4.08 2.45
C LEU A 96 19.97 3.84 3.57
N MET A 97 21.01 4.67 3.64
CA MET A 97 22.00 4.66 4.72
C MET A 97 21.54 5.40 5.98
N ASN A 98 20.28 5.84 6.04
CA ASN A 98 19.68 6.60 7.14
C ASN A 98 20.45 7.89 7.50
N ARG A 99 21.05 8.54 6.50
CA ARG A 99 21.76 9.81 6.63
C ARG A 99 20.81 10.97 6.37
N HIS A 100 20.61 11.83 7.37
CA HIS A 100 19.66 12.96 7.31
C HIS A 100 20.35 14.33 7.23
N GLU A 101 21.54 14.38 6.64
CA GLU A 101 22.37 15.59 6.61
C GLU A 101 21.77 16.70 5.72
N LYS A 102 21.03 16.33 4.68
CA LYS A 102 20.42 17.28 3.72
C LYS A 102 18.90 17.28 3.82
N LYS A 103 18.30 18.47 3.79
CA LYS A 103 16.85 18.63 3.63
C LYS A 103 16.42 18.13 2.26
N LEU A 104 15.54 17.13 2.24
CA LEU A 104 15.06 16.47 1.01
C LEU A 104 13.75 17.08 0.49
N ARG A 105 13.15 18.04 1.22
CA ARG A 105 11.88 18.70 0.87
C ARG A 105 10.75 17.71 0.62
N VAL A 106 10.67 16.69 1.45
CA VAL A 106 9.70 15.61 1.47
C VAL A 106 8.36 16.13 1.97
N GLY A 107 7.33 16.06 1.12
CA GLY A 107 5.95 16.37 1.49
C GLY A 107 5.30 15.27 2.33
N LYS A 108 3.97 15.17 2.26
CA LYS A 108 3.20 14.19 3.07
C LYS A 108 3.73 12.76 2.92
N TYR A 109 4.11 12.38 1.71
CA TYR A 109 4.78 11.13 1.37
C TYR A 109 6.05 11.39 0.57
N ASN A 110 7.09 10.58 0.79
CA ASN A 110 8.36 10.64 0.05
C ASN A 110 8.25 9.96 -1.33
N ALA A 111 9.23 10.18 -2.20
CA ALA A 111 9.18 9.67 -3.57
C ALA A 111 9.08 8.12 -3.63
N GLY A 112 9.78 7.40 -2.74
CA GLY A 112 9.67 5.94 -2.64
C GLY A 112 8.25 5.47 -2.25
N GLN A 113 7.59 6.16 -1.32
CA GLN A 113 6.20 5.87 -0.94
C GLN A 113 5.24 6.14 -2.10
N LYS A 114 5.49 7.16 -2.91
CA LYS A 114 4.68 7.44 -4.11
C LYS A 114 4.83 6.35 -5.16
N LEU A 115 6.06 5.88 -5.41
CA LEU A 115 6.31 4.75 -6.31
C LEU A 115 5.61 3.48 -5.80
N LEU A 116 5.68 3.20 -4.49
CA LEU A 116 4.94 2.10 -3.88
C LEU A 116 3.43 2.24 -4.08
N PHE A 117 2.87 3.43 -3.86
CA PHE A 117 1.44 3.71 -4.08
C PHE A 117 1.02 3.38 -5.52
N TRP A 118 1.72 3.91 -6.53
CA TRP A 118 1.40 3.65 -7.93
C TRP A 118 1.63 2.20 -8.33
N GLY A 119 2.68 1.56 -7.81
CA GLY A 119 2.96 0.15 -8.03
C GLY A 119 1.85 -0.75 -7.49
N ILE A 120 1.45 -0.55 -6.23
CA ILE A 120 0.35 -1.31 -5.59
C ILE A 120 -0.95 -1.09 -6.36
N MET A 121 -1.30 0.15 -6.69
CA MET A 121 -2.54 0.47 -7.42
C MET A 121 -2.59 -0.12 -8.83
N SER A 122 -1.45 -0.14 -9.53
CA SER A 122 -1.38 -0.72 -10.87
C SER A 122 -1.50 -2.24 -10.81
N LEU A 123 -0.74 -2.89 -9.92
CA LEU A 123 -0.74 -4.35 -9.78
C LEU A 123 -2.09 -4.88 -9.28
N ILE A 124 -2.73 -4.22 -8.32
CA ILE A 124 -4.07 -4.66 -7.86
C ILE A 124 -5.12 -4.50 -8.95
N SER A 125 -5.02 -3.47 -9.80
CA SER A 125 -5.94 -3.29 -10.92
C SER A 125 -5.79 -4.41 -11.94
N VAL A 126 -4.54 -4.76 -12.29
CA VAL A 126 -4.27 -5.91 -13.17
C VAL A 126 -4.79 -7.21 -12.55
N LEU A 127 -4.55 -7.44 -11.25
CA LEU A 127 -5.08 -8.61 -10.54
C LEU A 127 -6.60 -8.66 -10.54
N PHE A 128 -7.27 -7.53 -10.32
CA PHE A 128 -8.73 -7.49 -10.31
C PHE A 128 -9.29 -7.88 -11.67
N PHE A 129 -8.85 -7.23 -12.75
CA PHE A 129 -9.38 -7.51 -14.09
C PHE A 129 -9.03 -8.92 -14.58
N THR A 130 -7.79 -9.38 -14.38
CA THR A 130 -7.41 -10.75 -14.72
C THR A 130 -8.15 -11.77 -13.84
N GLY A 131 -8.40 -11.43 -12.57
CA GLY A 131 -9.18 -12.22 -11.62
C GLY A 131 -10.61 -12.43 -12.07
N ILE A 132 -11.28 -11.37 -12.55
CA ILE A 132 -12.61 -11.47 -13.16
C ILE A 132 -12.58 -12.42 -14.36
N VAL A 133 -11.61 -12.28 -15.27
CA VAL A 133 -11.49 -13.13 -16.47
C VAL A 133 -11.36 -14.62 -16.11
N ILE A 134 -10.61 -14.95 -15.05
CA ILE A 134 -10.38 -16.36 -14.65
C ILE A 134 -11.41 -16.88 -13.63
N TRP A 135 -12.41 -16.08 -13.25
CA TRP A 135 -13.39 -16.46 -12.25
C TRP A 135 -14.44 -17.43 -12.83
N ARG A 136 -14.15 -18.73 -12.68
CA ARG A 136 -14.90 -19.82 -13.32
C ARG A 136 -16.40 -19.83 -13.06
N ALA A 137 -16.83 -19.58 -11.82
CA ALA A 137 -18.24 -19.73 -11.44
C ALA A 137 -19.16 -18.67 -12.08
N TYR A 138 -18.63 -17.50 -12.44
CA TYR A 138 -19.48 -16.35 -12.82
C TYR A 138 -19.08 -15.71 -14.15
N PHE A 139 -17.79 -15.57 -14.45
CA PHE A 139 -17.34 -14.67 -15.50
C PHE A 139 -16.49 -15.34 -16.59
N ALA A 140 -15.74 -16.39 -16.26
CA ALA A 140 -14.80 -17.00 -17.21
C ALA A 140 -15.49 -17.55 -18.48
N VAL A 141 -16.77 -17.94 -18.39
CA VAL A 141 -17.56 -18.44 -19.52
C VAL A 141 -17.69 -17.42 -20.66
N PHE A 142 -17.58 -16.13 -20.37
CA PHE A 142 -17.70 -15.05 -21.35
C PHE A 142 -16.40 -14.80 -22.14
N PHE A 143 -15.30 -15.47 -21.79
CA PHE A 143 -13.99 -15.22 -22.38
C PHE A 143 -13.49 -16.44 -23.19
N PRO A 144 -12.87 -16.22 -24.36
CA PRO A 144 -12.21 -17.29 -25.11
C PRO A 144 -11.09 -17.95 -24.31
N ILE A 145 -10.86 -19.25 -24.53
CA ILE A 145 -9.82 -20.03 -23.84
C ILE A 145 -8.42 -19.37 -23.92
N PRO A 146 -7.96 -18.82 -25.06
CA PRO A 146 -6.67 -18.12 -25.12
C PRO A 146 -6.57 -16.92 -24.16
N VAL A 147 -7.66 -16.16 -24.01
CA VAL A 147 -7.73 -15.01 -23.09
C VAL A 147 -7.65 -15.47 -21.63
N ILE A 148 -8.37 -16.54 -21.28
CA ILE A 148 -8.30 -17.13 -19.94
C ILE A 148 -6.88 -17.60 -19.61
N ARG A 149 -6.19 -18.25 -20.56
CA ARG A 149 -4.82 -18.72 -20.37
C ARG A 149 -3.84 -17.57 -20.14
N PHE A 150 -3.96 -16.50 -20.93
CA PHE A 150 -3.15 -15.30 -20.71
C PHE A 150 -3.45 -14.65 -19.37
N ALA A 151 -4.73 -14.51 -19.02
CA ALA A 151 -5.15 -13.94 -17.74
C ALA A 151 -4.64 -14.76 -16.55
N LEU A 152 -4.63 -16.10 -16.63
CA LEU A 152 -4.03 -16.95 -15.59
C LEU A 152 -2.55 -16.64 -15.38
N LEU A 153 -1.77 -16.57 -16.46
CA LEU A 153 -0.34 -16.23 -16.39
C LEU A 153 -0.14 -14.82 -15.82
N ALA A 154 -0.85 -13.84 -16.36
CA ALA A 154 -0.76 -12.45 -15.91
C ALA A 154 -1.16 -12.30 -14.43
N HIS A 155 -2.23 -12.95 -14.00
CA HIS A 155 -2.70 -12.93 -12.61
C HIS A 155 -1.66 -13.54 -11.67
N ALA A 156 -1.10 -14.70 -12.02
CA ALA A 156 -0.09 -15.37 -11.20
C ALA A 156 1.19 -14.52 -11.04
N MET A 157 1.71 -13.98 -12.14
CA MET A 157 2.92 -13.14 -12.11
C MET A 157 2.70 -11.81 -11.38
N THR A 158 1.54 -11.17 -11.62
CA THR A 158 1.18 -9.90 -10.95
C THR A 158 0.95 -10.12 -9.46
N GLY A 159 0.36 -11.25 -9.08
CA GLY A 159 0.15 -11.65 -7.68
C GLY A 159 1.46 -11.77 -6.93
N LEU A 160 2.43 -12.50 -7.50
CA LEU A 160 3.76 -12.61 -6.92
C LEU A 160 4.46 -11.23 -6.81
N GLY A 161 4.37 -10.42 -7.87
CA GLY A 161 4.91 -9.06 -7.87
C GLY A 161 4.30 -8.17 -6.77
N LEU A 162 2.98 -8.21 -6.58
CA LEU A 162 2.30 -7.44 -5.54
C LEU A 162 2.69 -7.92 -4.14
N ILE A 163 2.81 -9.23 -3.92
CA ILE A 163 3.26 -9.79 -2.65
C ILE A 163 4.67 -9.28 -2.32
N LEU A 164 5.61 -9.34 -3.27
CA LEU A 164 6.97 -8.83 -3.07
C LEU A 164 6.99 -7.32 -2.78
N LEU A 165 6.16 -6.55 -3.50
CA LEU A 165 6.04 -5.11 -3.27
C LEU A 165 5.49 -4.79 -1.87
N VAL A 166 4.51 -5.56 -1.40
CA VAL A 166 3.94 -5.43 -0.04
C VAL A 166 4.96 -5.84 1.02
N VAL A 167 5.75 -6.89 0.80
CA VAL A 167 6.87 -7.23 1.70
C VAL A 167 7.86 -6.06 1.82
N GLY A 168 8.22 -5.44 0.70
CA GLY A 168 9.04 -4.23 0.70
C GLY A 168 8.39 -3.07 1.47
N HIS A 169 7.08 -2.85 1.28
CA HIS A 169 6.31 -1.85 2.03
C HIS A 169 6.34 -2.09 3.55
N ILE A 170 6.11 -3.34 3.99
CA ILE A 170 6.17 -3.74 5.40
C ILE A 170 7.57 -3.50 5.97
N TYR A 171 8.61 -3.91 5.24
CA TYR A 171 10.00 -3.70 5.64
C TYR A 171 10.29 -2.20 5.86
N MET A 172 9.89 -1.33 4.93
CA MET A 172 10.08 0.11 5.09
C MET A 172 9.30 0.68 6.29
N GLY A 173 8.11 0.17 6.56
CA GLY A 173 7.31 0.54 7.74
C GLY A 173 7.97 0.15 9.07
N LEU A 174 8.68 -0.99 9.10
CA LEU A 174 9.45 -1.46 10.26
C LEU A 174 10.76 -0.67 10.41
N TRP A 175 11.45 -0.41 9.31
CA TRP A 175 12.74 0.28 9.28
C TRP A 175 12.63 1.75 9.73
N VAL A 176 11.60 2.47 9.25
CA VAL A 176 11.32 3.85 9.69
C VAL A 176 10.55 3.83 11.00
N ARG A 177 11.27 3.79 12.13
CA ARG A 177 10.70 3.74 13.48
C ARG A 177 9.62 4.81 13.70
N GLY A 178 8.51 4.39 14.31
CA GLY A 178 7.34 5.25 14.55
C GLY A 178 6.28 5.23 13.45
N SER A 179 6.58 4.72 12.25
CA SER A 179 5.62 4.64 11.15
C SER A 179 4.44 3.70 11.46
N ILE A 180 4.71 2.51 12.01
CA ILE A 180 3.67 1.55 12.42
C ILE A 180 2.79 2.15 13.52
N THR A 181 3.38 2.79 14.52
CA THR A 181 2.63 3.49 15.58
C THR A 181 1.74 4.57 14.99
N GLY A 182 2.22 5.33 14.00
CA GLY A 182 1.42 6.29 13.25
C GLY A 182 0.24 5.66 12.51
N MET A 183 0.39 4.44 11.98
CA MET A 183 -0.70 3.75 11.28
C MET A 183 -1.68 3.03 12.21
N LEU A 184 -1.25 2.64 13.40
CA LEU A 184 -2.11 2.07 14.44
C LEU A 184 -2.88 3.17 15.18
N THR A 185 -2.18 4.20 15.65
CA THR A 185 -2.74 5.25 16.53
C THR A 185 -3.21 6.50 15.79
N GLY A 186 -2.73 6.74 14.58
CA GLY A 186 -2.99 7.94 13.79
C GLY A 186 -1.98 9.06 14.03
N TYR A 187 -1.18 8.99 15.10
CA TYR A 187 -0.31 10.07 15.55
C TYR A 187 1.17 9.75 15.37
N VAL A 188 1.94 10.77 14.98
CA VAL A 188 3.42 10.72 14.91
C VAL A 188 4.00 11.85 15.75
N SER A 189 5.24 11.69 16.23
CA SER A 189 5.91 12.77 16.95
C SER A 189 6.28 13.92 16.00
N ARG A 190 6.31 15.15 16.52
CA ARG A 190 6.80 16.32 15.76
C ARG A 190 8.23 16.13 15.26
N ALA A 191 9.09 15.50 16.05
CA ALA A 191 10.47 15.18 15.67
C ALA A 191 10.51 14.22 14.46
N TRP A 192 9.68 13.18 14.47
CA TRP A 192 9.55 12.25 13.35
C TRP A 192 9.10 12.95 12.07
N ALA A 193 8.10 13.84 12.19
CA ALA A 193 7.60 14.63 11.06
C ALA A 193 8.70 15.52 10.48
N ARG A 194 9.45 16.23 11.33
CA ARG A 194 10.57 17.09 10.90
C ARG A 194 11.70 16.30 10.21
N GLN A 195 12.02 15.11 10.70
CA GLN A 195 13.13 14.29 10.18
C GLN A 195 12.80 13.59 8.86
N HIS A 196 11.59 13.04 8.73
CA HIS A 196 11.22 12.18 7.59
C HIS A 196 10.37 12.90 6.54
N HIS A 197 9.74 14.00 6.91
CA HIS A 197 8.75 14.73 6.12
C HIS A 197 8.90 16.25 6.35
N ASP A 198 10.12 16.77 6.16
CA ASP A 198 10.51 18.15 6.44
C ASP A 198 9.58 19.20 5.79
N ARG A 199 9.24 19.04 4.51
CA ARG A 199 8.33 19.98 3.84
C ARG A 199 6.91 19.90 4.40
N TRP A 200 6.40 18.71 4.66
CA TRP A 200 5.07 18.55 5.29
C TRP A 200 5.03 19.16 6.69
N TYR A 201 6.12 19.03 7.45
CA TYR A 201 6.24 19.64 8.76
C TYR A 201 6.17 21.17 8.67
N ASP A 202 6.91 21.76 7.75
CA ASP A 202 6.95 23.22 7.55
C ASP A 202 5.62 23.77 7.00
N GLU A 203 4.88 23.00 6.18
CA GLU A 203 3.62 23.44 5.56
C GLU A 203 2.39 23.26 6.48
N ASP A 204 2.25 22.10 7.13
CA ASP A 204 1.00 21.71 7.81
C ASP A 204 1.13 21.64 9.34
N VAL A 205 2.33 21.41 9.86
CA VAL A 205 2.55 21.13 11.30
C VAL A 205 3.03 22.37 12.04
N ASN A 206 3.90 23.14 11.40
CA ASN A 206 4.46 24.38 11.92
C ASN A 206 4.56 25.44 10.79
N PRO A 207 3.41 25.86 10.23
CA PRO A 207 3.38 26.89 9.20
C PRO A 207 4.04 28.18 9.69
N ALA A 208 4.76 28.86 8.80
CA ALA A 208 5.21 30.22 9.06
C ALA A 208 3.99 31.16 9.23
N PRO A 209 4.09 32.25 10.01
CA PRO A 209 2.96 33.11 10.37
C PRO A 209 2.09 33.57 9.20
N ASP A 210 2.68 33.72 8.01
CA ASP A 210 2.01 34.24 6.81
C ASP A 210 1.52 33.16 5.83
N THR A 211 1.56 31.88 6.23
CA THR A 211 1.17 30.75 5.37
C THR A 211 -0.30 30.40 5.58
N PRO A 212 -1.18 30.50 4.56
CA PRO A 212 -2.59 30.13 4.72
C PRO A 212 -2.70 28.64 5.08
N VAL A 213 -3.31 28.34 6.24
CA VAL A 213 -3.53 26.97 6.70
C VAL A 213 -4.47 26.26 5.73
N LYS A 214 -3.97 25.24 5.04
CA LYS A 214 -4.80 24.40 4.16
C LYS A 214 -5.57 23.40 5.00
N HIS A 215 -6.88 23.58 5.11
CA HIS A 215 -7.77 22.57 5.68
C HIS A 215 -7.97 21.44 4.64
N HIS A 216 -7.36 20.28 4.87
CA HIS A 216 -7.50 19.04 4.07
C HIS A 216 -8.24 17.92 4.84
#